data_AF-A0AAW1DYD4-F1
#
_entry.id   AF-A0AAW1DYD4-F1
#
_cell.length_a   1.000
_cell.length_b   1.000
_cell.length_c   1.000
_cell.angle_alpha   90.00
_cell.angle_beta   90.00
_cell.angle_gamma   90.00
#
_symmetry.space_group_name_H-M   'P 1'
#
loop_
_entity.id
_entity.type
_entity.pdbx_description
1 polymer ?
#
loop_
_entity_poly.entity_id
_entity_poly.type
_entity_poly.pdbx_seq_one_letter_code
_entity_poly.pdbx_strand_id
1 'polypeptide(L)'
;MSDSCRTELDARAAFQSSNSSDPKLCVQFYDSWAENYEEDHNLMSYRAPHLAVDFLSDNFSGSRGEARVLDVACGSGWIAKLVSLLL
;
A
#
# COMPACT_ATOMS: atom_id res chain seq x y z
N MET A 1 -18.38 3.08 -24.99
CA MET A 1 -18.31 2.91 -23.53
C MET A 1 -17.41 4.02 -23.04
N SER A 2 -17.91 4.94 -22.21
CA SER A 2 -17.10 6.07 -21.73
C SER A 2 -16.08 5.51 -20.74
N ASP A 3 -14.80 5.53 -21.10
CA ASP A 3 -13.70 5.29 -20.16
C ASP A 3 -13.69 6.45 -19.15
N SER A 4 -14.53 6.34 -18.12
CA SER A 4 -14.47 7.28 -17.01
C SER A 4 -13.17 6.99 -16.27
N CYS A 5 -12.19 7.87 -16.45
CA CYS A 5 -10.96 7.87 -15.67
C CYS A 5 -11.32 7.92 -14.18
N ARG A 6 -10.71 7.05 -13.38
CA ARG A 6 -10.93 7.00 -11.94
C ARG A 6 -10.45 8.31 -11.30
N THR A 7 -11.18 8.83 -10.33
CA THR A 7 -10.89 10.15 -9.74
C THR A 7 -10.37 10.04 -8.31
N GLU A 8 -9.74 11.12 -7.81
CA GLU A 8 -9.35 11.21 -6.39
C GLU A 8 -10.55 11.05 -5.44
N LEU A 9 -11.74 11.50 -5.86
CA LEU A 9 -12.98 11.32 -5.09
C LEU A 9 -13.33 9.82 -4.97
N ASP A 10 -13.22 9.07 -6.07
CA ASP A 10 -13.48 7.63 -6.09
C ASP A 10 -12.48 6.89 -5.21
N ALA A 11 -11.19 7.22 -5.33
CA ALA A 11 -10.13 6.66 -4.48
C ALA A 11 -10.42 6.91 -2.99
N ARG A 12 -10.76 8.15 -2.64
CA ARG A 12 -11.10 8.53 -1.26
C ARG A 12 -12.30 7.75 -0.72
N ALA A 13 -13.33 7.56 -1.53
CA ALA A 13 -14.50 6.77 -1.16
C ALA A 13 -14.14 5.30 -0.93
N ALA A 14 -13.27 4.71 -1.76
CA ALA A 14 -12.78 3.35 -1.57
C ALA A 14 -12.05 3.19 -0.23
N PHE A 15 -11.10 4.07 0.10
CA PHE A 15 -10.39 4.03 1.38
C PHE A 15 -11.33 4.10 2.60
N GLN A 16 -12.37 4.94 2.53
CA GLN A 16 -13.37 5.10 3.60
C GLN A 16 -14.32 3.90 3.75
N SER A 17 -14.45 3.08 2.71
CA SER A 17 -15.39 1.93 2.66
C SER A 17 -14.82 0.66 3.32
N SER A 18 -13.54 0.65 3.67
CA SER A 18 -12.81 -0.53 4.20
C SER A 18 -13.11 -0.88 5.68
N ASN A 19 -14.23 -0.43 6.26
CA ASN A 19 -14.47 -0.43 7.71
C ASN A 19 -15.47 -1.50 8.22
N SER A 20 -15.81 -2.51 7.42
CA SER A 20 -16.72 -3.57 7.87
C SER A 20 -16.06 -4.50 8.89
N SER A 21 -16.76 -4.77 10.00
CA SER A 21 -16.34 -5.79 10.98
C SER A 21 -16.72 -7.21 10.58
N ASP A 22 -17.52 -7.41 9.51
CA ASP A 22 -17.83 -8.72 8.97
C ASP A 22 -16.67 -9.21 8.06
N PRO A 23 -16.00 -10.33 8.40
CA PRO A 23 -14.88 -10.84 7.61
C PRO A 23 -15.23 -11.13 6.15
N LYS A 24 -16.46 -11.59 5.84
CA LYS A 24 -16.87 -11.89 4.46
C LYS A 24 -17.00 -10.63 3.64
N LEU A 25 -17.59 -9.58 4.22
CA LEU A 25 -17.71 -8.28 3.56
C LEU A 25 -16.34 -7.63 3.38
N CYS A 26 -15.43 -7.80 4.35
CA CYS A 26 -14.06 -7.32 4.24
C CYS A 26 -13.32 -7.99 3.07
N VAL A 27 -13.38 -9.32 2.96
CA VAL A 27 -12.77 -10.05 1.83
C VAL A 27 -13.37 -9.59 0.49
N GLN A 28 -14.70 -9.51 0.37
CA GLN A 28 -15.37 -9.07 -0.85
C GLN A 28 -14.97 -7.64 -1.26
N PHE A 29 -14.82 -6.74 -0.29
CA PHE A 29 -14.34 -5.39 -0.53
C PHE A 29 -12.93 -5.39 -1.12
N TYR A 30 -11.99 -6.09 -0.48
CA TYR A 30 -10.59 -6.13 -0.96
C TYR A 30 -10.46 -6.84 -2.31
N ASP A 31 -11.21 -7.92 -2.54
CA ASP A 31 -11.23 -8.62 -3.84
C ASP A 31 -11.69 -7.67 -4.96
N SER A 32 -12.71 -6.84 -4.71
CA SER A 32 -13.23 -5.90 -5.69
C SER A 32 -12.32 -4.67 -5.87
N TRP A 33 -11.71 -4.20 -4.79
CA TRP A 33 -10.85 -3.02 -4.82
C TRP A 33 -9.46 -3.30 -5.41
N ALA A 34 -8.99 -4.55 -5.35
CA ALA A 34 -7.64 -4.95 -5.79
C ALA A 34 -7.27 -4.46 -7.20
N GLU A 35 -8.22 -4.45 -8.14
CA GLU A 35 -7.98 -3.96 -9.52
C GLU A 35 -7.60 -2.48 -9.58
N ASN A 36 -8.09 -1.69 -8.63
CA ASN A 36 -7.87 -0.25 -8.54
C ASN A 36 -6.82 0.14 -7.51
N TYR A 37 -6.23 -0.84 -6.82
CA TYR A 37 -5.36 -0.61 -5.66
C TYR A 37 -4.23 0.37 -5.98
N GLU A 38 -3.46 0.13 -7.05
CA GLU A 38 -2.32 0.99 -7.41
C GLU A 38 -2.76 2.37 -7.89
N GLU A 39 -3.81 2.44 -8.72
CA GLU A 39 -4.33 3.71 -9.23
C GLU A 39 -4.82 4.61 -8.08
N ASP A 40 -5.55 4.05 -7.11
CA ASP A 40 -6.06 4.79 -5.96
C ASP A 40 -4.95 5.31 -5.05
N HIS A 41 -3.90 4.51 -4.81
CA HIS A 41 -2.74 4.99 -4.05
C HIS A 41 -2.00 6.11 -4.79
N ASN A 42 -1.88 6.03 -6.12
CA ASN A 42 -1.25 7.07 -6.93
C ASN A 42 -2.08 8.37 -6.94
N LEU A 43 -3.40 8.27 -7.13
CA LEU A 43 -4.32 9.41 -7.08
C LEU A 43 -4.26 10.14 -5.74
N MET A 44 -4.11 9.38 -4.64
CA MET A 44 -4.00 9.93 -3.29
C MET A 44 -2.59 10.39 -2.93
N SER A 45 -1.63 10.35 -3.85
CA SER A 45 -0.22 10.68 -3.60
C SER A 45 0.33 9.94 -2.37
N TYR A 46 0.00 8.66 -2.24
CA TYR A 46 0.30 7.86 -1.06
C TYR A 46 1.81 7.71 -0.84
N ARG A 47 2.30 8.23 0.29
CA ARG A 47 3.73 8.34 0.60
C ARG A 47 4.21 7.40 1.69
N ALA A 48 3.31 6.65 2.35
CA ALA A 48 3.69 5.84 3.51
C ALA A 48 4.81 4.82 3.23
N PRO A 49 4.89 4.16 2.05
CA PRO A 49 5.98 3.22 1.77
C PRO A 49 7.36 3.89 1.83
N HIS A 50 7.49 5.08 1.25
CA HIS A 50 8.74 5.85 1.29
C HIS A 50 9.08 6.28 2.72
N LEU A 51 8.09 6.82 3.46
CA LEU A 51 8.28 7.23 4.85
C LEU A 51 8.69 6.05 5.75
N ALA A 52 8.14 4.86 5.53
CA ALA A 52 8.51 3.65 6.26
C ALA A 52 9.96 3.24 5.99
N VAL A 53 10.39 3.32 4.73
CA VAL A 53 11.76 3.00 4.33
C VAL A 53 12.77 4.01 4.86
N ASP A 54 12.45 5.30 4.83
CA ASP A 54 13.25 6.36 5.43
C ASP A 54 13.40 6.12 6.93
N PHE A 55 12.28 5.85 7.62
CA PHE A 55 12.29 5.54 9.04
C PHE A 55 13.15 4.32 9.38
N LEU A 56 13.01 3.21 8.64
CA LEU A 56 13.85 2.02 8.85
C LEU A 56 15.33 2.33 8.60
N SER A 57 15.62 3.11 7.57
CA SER A 57 16.99 3.48 7.22
C SER A 57 17.65 4.36 8.28
N ASP A 58 16.91 5.29 8.88
CA ASP A 58 17.45 6.20 9.89
C ASP A 58 17.62 5.53 11.25
N ASN A 59 16.84 4.50 11.55
CA ASN A 59 16.78 3.90 12.88
C ASN A 59 17.46 2.53 12.99
N PHE A 60 17.69 1.82 11.88
CA PHE A 60 18.39 0.55 11.91
C PHE A 60 19.91 0.75 11.90
N SER A 61 20.56 0.43 13.02
CA SER A 61 22.01 0.58 13.18
C SER A 61 22.83 -0.66 12.81
N GLY A 62 22.19 -1.75 12.35
CA GLY A 62 22.86 -2.99 11.96
C GLY A 62 23.41 -2.96 10.53
N SER A 63 24.11 -4.03 10.14
CA SER A 63 24.50 -4.23 8.74
C SER A 63 23.26 -4.46 7.88
N ARG A 64 23.06 -3.58 6.90
CA ARG A 64 21.88 -3.62 6.02
C ARG A 64 21.77 -4.92 5.22
N GLY A 65 22.89 -5.42 4.68
CA GLY A 65 22.94 -6.67 3.91
C GLY A 65 22.70 -7.95 4.73
N GLU A 66 22.69 -7.86 6.06
CA GLU A 66 22.39 -8.97 6.96
C GLU A 66 21.01 -8.84 7.63
N ALA A 67 20.33 -7.72 7.39
CA ALA A 67 19.02 -7.45 7.96
C ALA A 67 17.98 -8.42 7.38
N ARG A 68 17.12 -8.96 8.26
CA ARG A 68 15.94 -9.73 7.86
C ARG A 68 14.71 -8.90 8.12
N VAL A 69 13.95 -8.61 7.06
CA VAL A 69 12.75 -7.79 7.11
C VAL A 69 11.52 -8.65 6.84
N LEU A 70 10.48 -8.49 7.66
CA LEU A 70 9.16 -9.07 7.46
C LEU A 70 8.17 -7.93 7.19
N ASP A 71 7.66 -7.86 5.97
CA ASP A 71 6.66 -6.88 5.51
C ASP A 71 5.26 -7.51 5.59
N VAL A 72 4.53 -7.23 6.68
CA VAL A 72 3.21 -7.82 6.94
C VAL A 72 2.11 -6.97 6.30
N ALA A 73 1.18 -7.61 5.60
CA ALA A 73 0.16 -6.93 4.79
C ALA A 73 0.78 -6.00 3.73
N CYS A 74 1.81 -6.50 3.03
CA CYS A 74 2.67 -5.76 2.11
C CYS A 74 1.99 -5.23 0.84
N GLY A 75 0.69 -5.49 0.64
CA GLY A 75 -0.04 -5.14 -0.57
C GLY A 75 0.64 -5.74 -1.81
N SER A 76 0.96 -4.90 -2.79
CA SER A 76 1.72 -5.26 -4.00
C SER A 76 3.26 -5.33 -3.79
N GLY A 77 3.72 -5.24 -2.54
CA GLY A 77 5.12 -5.31 -2.16
C GLY A 77 5.91 -4.03 -2.38
N TRP A 78 5.26 -2.85 -2.30
CA TRP A 78 5.94 -1.57 -2.56
C TRP A 78 7.07 -1.29 -1.58
N ILE A 79 6.86 -1.53 -0.27
CA ILE A 79 7.92 -1.37 0.74
C ILE A 79 9.06 -2.34 0.45
N ALA A 80 8.78 -3.63 0.25
CA ALA A 80 9.79 -4.62 -0.09
C ALA A 80 10.65 -4.21 -1.32
N LYS A 81 10.04 -3.66 -2.37
CA LYS A 81 10.75 -3.13 -3.54
C LYS A 81 11.67 -1.97 -3.17
N LEU A 82 11.19 -0.99 -2.41
CA LEU A 82 11.98 0.16 -1.98
C LEU A 82 13.15 -0.25 -1.07
N VAL A 83 12.88 -1.14 -0.10
CA VAL A 83 13.88 -1.67 0.82
C VAL A 83 14.97 -2.44 0.08
N SER A 84 14.63 -3.26 -0.93
CA SER A 84 15.62 -4.01 -1.72
C SER A 84 16.57 -3.15 -2.56
N LEU A 85 16.23 -1.87 -2.79
CA LEU A 85 17.10 -0.91 -3.47
C LEU A 85 18.03 -0.19 -2.49
N LEU A 86 17.82 -0.33 -1.18
CA LEU A 86 18.45 0.45 -0.12
C LEU A 86 19.15 -0.40 0.96
N LEU A 87 18.87 -1.70 1.03
CA LEU A 87 19.57 -2.69 1.86
C LEU A 87 20.40 -3.63 0.99
#